data_AF-A0A2G9SAI9-F1
#
_entry.id   AF-A0A2G9SAI9-F1
#
_cell.length_a   1.000
_cell.length_b   1.000
_cell.length_c   1.000
_cell.angle_alpha   90.00
_cell.angle_beta   90.00
_cell.angle_gamma   90.00
#
_symmetry.space_group_name_H-M   'P 1'
#
loop_
_entity.id
_entity.type
_entity.pdbx_description
1 polymer ?
#
loop_
_entity_poly.entity_id
_entity_poly.type
_entity_poly.pdbx_seq_one_letter_code
_entity_poly.pdbx_strand_id
1 'polypeptide(L)'
;VLNVLGPDHIRNSERVQLVVFASSGIFGVIVSSAQVVEAFLTGDTWSVPTPRKSKEREQIVTSVHSGSLPRIPNPILCFNEGDLVLFQLSILPNERASSHYPIYQKDHLFNSNPHWDFGAFRRLDYLIRETNVNISRFAHVFTTPGAYVFQDNRIRERSLFITVKSRNVHCDPAASHIQPSSPYQLTKNGFLPRQKLNLAPNWGAIV
;
A
#
# COMPACT_ATOMS: atom_id res chain seq x y z
N VAL A 1 4.84 22.43 -5.23
CA VAL A 1 3.38 22.22 -5.03
C VAL A 1 3.21 20.90 -4.31
N LEU A 2 2.59 20.91 -3.12
CA LEU A 2 2.40 19.70 -2.31
C LEU A 2 1.25 18.87 -2.91
N ASN A 3 1.60 17.88 -3.73
CA ASN A 3 0.67 16.97 -4.44
C ASN A 3 0.19 15.82 -3.53
N VAL A 4 -0.22 16.13 -2.30
CA VAL A 4 -0.68 15.15 -1.30
C VAL A 4 -2.19 15.30 -1.11
N LEU A 5 -2.95 14.25 -1.42
CA LEU A 5 -4.37 14.15 -1.07
C LEU A 5 -4.50 13.44 0.28
N GLY A 6 -5.26 13.98 1.23
CA GLY A 6 -5.40 13.36 2.53
C GLY A 6 -6.51 13.98 3.37
N PRO A 7 -6.71 13.53 4.62
CA PRO A 7 -7.65 14.15 5.53
C PRO A 7 -7.21 15.58 5.90
N ASP A 8 -8.18 16.49 6.02
CA ASP A 8 -7.92 17.91 6.33
C ASP A 8 -7.33 18.13 7.72
N HIS A 9 -7.50 17.15 8.63
CA HIS A 9 -7.00 17.23 9.99
C HIS A 9 -6.58 15.84 10.50
N ILE A 10 -5.33 15.73 10.95
CA ILE A 10 -4.77 14.51 11.57
C ILE A 10 -4.56 14.83 13.05
N ARG A 11 -5.50 14.47 13.94
CA ARG A 11 -5.39 14.86 15.36
C ARG A 11 -4.39 14.04 16.15
N ASN A 12 -4.21 12.75 15.86
CA ASN A 12 -3.45 11.82 16.70
C ASN A 12 -2.93 10.62 15.89
N SER A 13 -2.11 10.83 14.86
CA SER A 13 -1.45 9.69 14.19
C SER A 13 -0.25 9.25 15.01
N GLU A 14 -0.35 8.12 15.70
CA GLU A 14 0.76 7.59 16.50
C GLU A 14 1.90 7.05 15.63
N ARG A 15 1.59 6.59 14.41
CA ARG A 15 2.57 6.01 13.49
C ARG A 15 2.22 6.27 12.03
N VAL A 16 3.25 6.44 11.20
CA VAL A 16 3.13 6.61 9.75
C VAL A 16 3.89 5.49 9.06
N GLN A 17 3.19 4.73 8.21
CA GLN A 17 3.80 3.71 7.34
C GLN A 17 3.83 4.20 5.90
N LEU A 18 4.90 3.87 5.17
CA LEU A 18 5.14 4.38 3.83
C LEU A 18 4.96 3.24 2.82
N VAL A 19 4.13 3.46 1.81
CA VAL A 19 3.85 2.47 0.76
C VAL A 19 3.99 3.12 -0.61
N VAL A 20 4.65 2.44 -1.54
CA VAL A 20 4.87 2.91 -2.91
C VAL A 20 4.07 2.05 -3.89
N PHE A 21 3.27 2.68 -4.74
CA PHE A 21 2.64 2.09 -5.92
C PHE A 21 3.37 2.59 -7.16
N ALA A 22 4.11 1.70 -7.83
CA ALA A 22 4.91 2.02 -8.99
C ALA A 22 4.75 0.95 -10.08
N SER A 23 5.22 1.27 -11.29
CA SER A 23 5.26 0.32 -12.41
C SER A 23 6.06 -0.95 -12.10
N SER A 24 7.04 -0.87 -11.20
CA SER A 24 7.82 -2.02 -10.73
C SER A 24 7.12 -2.88 -9.68
N GLY A 25 6.12 -2.37 -8.95
CA GLY A 25 5.46 -3.12 -7.88
C GLY A 25 4.76 -2.26 -6.84
N ILE A 26 4.13 -2.94 -5.87
CA ILE A 26 3.72 -2.34 -4.60
C ILE A 26 4.77 -2.68 -3.56
N PHE A 27 5.26 -1.67 -2.85
CA PHE A 27 6.33 -1.83 -1.87
C PHE A 27 6.00 -1.14 -0.55
N GLY A 28 6.17 -1.84 0.57
CA GLY A 28 6.26 -1.22 1.89
C GLY A 28 7.69 -0.79 2.15
N VAL A 29 7.90 0.44 2.64
CA VAL A 29 9.24 0.99 2.90
C VAL A 29 9.58 0.82 4.37
N ILE A 30 10.73 0.21 4.65
CA ILE A 30 11.24 0.08 6.02
C ILE A 30 11.95 1.39 6.39
N VAL A 31 11.37 2.14 7.32
CA VAL A 31 11.96 3.40 7.79
C VAL A 31 13.04 3.11 8.83
N SER A 32 14.31 3.10 8.40
CA SER A 32 15.47 2.89 9.28
C SER A 32 16.20 4.19 9.64
N SER A 33 16.01 5.27 8.89
CA SER A 33 16.66 6.56 9.10
C SER A 33 15.86 7.72 8.53
N ALA A 34 16.18 8.95 8.95
CA ALA A 34 15.57 10.17 8.40
C ALA A 34 15.81 10.32 6.88
N GLN A 35 16.96 9.85 6.38
CA GLN A 35 17.31 9.89 4.95
C GLN A 35 16.35 9.04 4.11
N VAL A 36 15.87 7.90 4.64
CA VAL A 36 14.86 7.07 3.95
C VAL A 36 13.54 7.83 3.82
N VAL A 37 13.14 8.55 4.86
CA VAL A 37 11.92 9.39 4.83
C VAL A 37 12.09 10.53 3.84
N GLU A 38 13.23 11.22 3.88
CA GLU A 38 13.53 12.30 2.94
C GLU A 38 13.51 11.80 1.50
N ALA A 39 14.16 10.69 1.18
CA ALA A 39 14.15 10.08 -0.16
C ALA A 39 12.73 9.71 -0.63
N PHE A 40 11.86 9.25 0.28
CA PHE A 40 10.45 9.00 -0.03
C PHE A 40 9.68 10.32 -0.32
N LEU A 41 9.96 11.38 0.44
CA LEU A 41 9.32 12.70 0.32
C LEU A 41 9.83 13.51 -0.88
N THR A 42 11.08 13.34 -1.31
CA THR A 42 11.59 13.92 -2.56
C THR A 42 11.09 13.17 -3.79
N GLY A 43 10.71 11.89 -3.63
CA GLY A 43 10.17 11.08 -4.71
C GLY A 43 11.25 10.57 -5.65
N ASP A 44 12.50 10.47 -5.19
CA ASP A 44 13.60 9.95 -5.99
C ASP A 44 13.33 8.48 -6.35
N THR A 45 12.88 8.26 -7.58
CA THR A 45 12.74 6.93 -8.16
C THR A 45 14.13 6.40 -8.49
N TRP A 46 14.81 5.83 -7.50
CA TRP A 46 16.07 5.14 -7.76
C TRP A 46 15.79 3.90 -8.60
N SER A 47 16.30 3.93 -9.83
CA SER A 47 16.32 2.82 -10.76
C SER A 47 16.99 1.61 -10.11
N VAL A 48 16.32 0.46 -10.16
CA VAL A 48 16.93 -0.85 -9.87
C VAL A 48 18.20 -0.95 -10.74
N PRO A 49 19.38 -1.22 -10.19
CA PRO A 49 20.56 -1.44 -11.01
C PRO A 49 20.30 -2.68 -11.87
N THR A 50 20.14 -2.48 -13.18
CA THR A 50 20.24 -3.60 -14.11
C THR A 50 21.70 -4.06 -14.14
N PRO A 51 21.98 -5.37 -14.15
CA PRO A 51 23.35 -5.86 -14.17
C PRO A 51 23.96 -5.55 -15.55
N ARG A 52 24.67 -4.43 -15.65
CA ARG A 52 25.51 -4.12 -16.80
C ARG A 52 26.75 -5.02 -16.76
N LYS A 53 26.82 -5.98 -17.67
CA LYS A 53 28.09 -6.59 -18.06
C LYS A 53 28.90 -5.51 -18.81
N SER A 54 29.89 -4.89 -18.17
CA SER A 54 30.98 -4.25 -18.90
C SER A 54 32.22 -4.09 -18.05
N LYS A 55 33.35 -4.33 -18.71
CA LYS A 55 34.72 -4.44 -18.25
C LYS A 55 35.21 -3.21 -17.47
N GLU A 56 35.79 -3.51 -16.31
CA GLU A 56 36.95 -2.92 -15.63
C GLU A 56 37.57 -1.65 -16.25
N ARG A 57 37.47 -0.54 -15.51
CA ARG A 57 38.55 0.44 -15.36
C ARG A 57 38.40 1.16 -14.02
N GLU A 58 39.38 1.00 -13.15
CA GLU A 58 39.46 1.63 -11.82
C GLU A 58 39.49 3.16 -11.93
N GLN A 59 38.48 3.81 -11.36
CA GLN A 59 38.59 5.15 -10.79
C GLN A 59 37.93 5.11 -9.42
N ILE A 60 38.72 5.47 -8.40
CA ILE A 60 38.28 5.65 -7.02
C ILE A 60 37.37 6.88 -7.00
N VAL A 61 36.10 6.68 -7.30
CA VAL A 61 35.03 7.61 -6.98
C VAL A 61 34.47 7.15 -5.65
N THR A 62 34.50 8.02 -4.64
CA THR A 62 33.79 7.83 -3.38
C THR A 62 32.34 7.47 -3.68
N SER A 63 32.05 6.18 -3.58
CA SER A 63 30.74 5.57 -3.71
C SER A 63 29.85 6.15 -2.62
N VAL A 64 29.11 7.22 -2.96
CA VAL A 64 27.86 7.52 -2.26
C VAL A 64 27.03 6.27 -2.45
N HIS A 65 26.85 5.51 -1.37
CA HIS A 65 26.14 4.24 -1.36
C HIS A 65 24.78 4.43 -2.04
N SER A 66 24.68 4.05 -3.32
CA SER A 66 23.45 4.00 -4.11
C SER A 66 22.57 2.84 -3.63
N GLY A 67 22.31 2.80 -2.32
CA GLY A 67 21.57 1.73 -1.67
C GLY A 67 20.09 1.90 -1.98
N SER A 68 19.51 0.97 -2.73
CA SER A 68 18.07 0.93 -2.96
C SER A 68 17.33 0.99 -1.62
N LEU A 69 16.31 1.85 -1.47
CA LEU A 69 15.53 1.91 -0.22
C LEU A 69 15.09 0.49 0.19
N PRO A 70 15.21 0.11 1.47
CA PRO A 70 14.77 -1.20 1.93
C PRO A 70 13.25 -1.30 1.76
N ARG A 71 12.84 -2.13 0.80
CA ARG A 71 11.46 -2.24 0.32
C ARG A 71 11.01 -3.70 0.38
N ILE A 72 9.78 -3.91 0.82
CA ILE A 72 9.13 -5.23 0.86
C ILE A 72 8.04 -5.27 -0.22
N PRO A 73 8.16 -6.14 -1.24
CA PRO A 73 7.14 -6.27 -2.28
C PRO A 73 5.86 -6.94 -1.73
N ASN A 74 4.70 -6.59 -2.28
CA ASN A 74 3.38 -7.09 -1.88
C ASN A 74 3.24 -7.16 -0.35
N PRO A 75 3.31 -6.02 0.35
CA PRO A 75 3.47 -6.03 1.79
C PRO A 75 2.15 -6.37 2.53
N ILE A 76 2.31 -6.93 3.72
CA ILE A 76 1.31 -6.99 4.79
C ILE A 76 1.69 -5.93 5.82
N LEU A 77 0.73 -5.08 6.17
CA LEU A 77 0.87 -4.01 7.14
C LEU A 77 0.03 -4.35 8.38
N CYS A 78 0.66 -4.38 9.55
CA CYS A 78 -0.03 -4.49 10.83
C CYS A 78 -0.11 -3.11 11.49
N PHE A 79 -1.32 -2.61 11.65
CA PHE A 79 -1.66 -1.29 12.17
C PHE A 79 -2.42 -1.42 13.48
N ASN A 80 -2.31 -0.40 14.32
CA ASN A 80 -3.25 -0.13 15.40
C ASN A 80 -4.33 0.86 14.92
N GLU A 81 -5.45 0.95 15.63
CA GLU A 81 -6.44 2.01 15.40
C GLU A 81 -5.78 3.40 15.43
N GLY A 82 -5.96 4.19 14.38
CA GLY A 82 -5.42 5.55 14.26
C GLY A 82 -4.08 5.63 13.53
N ASP A 83 -3.48 4.51 13.15
CA ASP A 83 -2.27 4.51 12.31
C ASP A 83 -2.55 5.09 10.91
N LEU A 84 -1.58 5.83 10.39
CA LEU A 84 -1.63 6.46 9.09
C LEU A 84 -0.74 5.71 8.09
N VAL A 85 -1.22 5.62 6.86
CA VAL A 85 -0.41 5.24 5.71
C VAL A 85 -0.27 6.42 4.77
N LEU A 86 0.96 6.63 4.30
CA LEU A 86 1.26 7.56 3.22
C LEU A 86 1.63 6.74 1.97
N PHE A 87 0.74 6.79 0.99
CA PHE A 87 0.93 6.18 -0.31
C PHE A 87 1.66 7.15 -1.23
N GLN A 88 2.73 6.68 -1.87
CA GLN A 88 3.31 7.31 -3.05
C GLN A 88 2.70 6.65 -4.29
N LEU A 89 2.20 7.49 -5.21
CA LEU A 89 1.47 7.09 -6.40
C LEU A 89 2.33 7.35 -7.64
N SER A 90 2.13 6.55 -8.69
CA SER A 90 2.75 6.78 -10.00
C SER A 90 1.64 7.08 -11.01
N ILE A 91 1.33 8.36 -11.17
CA ILE A 91 0.31 8.84 -12.12
C ILE A 91 0.95 9.06 -13.49
N LEU A 92 0.36 8.45 -14.52
CA LEU A 92 0.76 8.62 -15.91
C LEU A 92 -0.14 9.69 -16.54
N PRO A 93 0.34 10.93 -16.78
CA PRO A 93 -0.53 12.04 -17.20
C PRO A 93 -1.26 11.78 -18.52
N ASN A 94 -0.59 11.08 -19.44
CA ASN A 94 -1.10 10.79 -20.79
C ASN A 94 -1.92 9.49 -20.84
N GLU A 95 -1.78 8.61 -19.84
CA GLU A 95 -2.45 7.30 -19.80
C GLU A 95 -2.97 7.01 -18.40
N ARG A 96 -3.93 7.82 -17.96
CA ARG A 96 -4.45 7.80 -16.58
C ARG A 96 -4.92 6.41 -16.14
N ALA A 97 -5.55 5.66 -17.04
CA ALA A 97 -6.03 4.30 -16.79
C ALA A 97 -4.91 3.29 -16.43
N SER A 98 -3.67 3.57 -16.82
CA SER A 98 -2.49 2.74 -16.53
C SER A 98 -1.66 3.28 -15.36
N SER A 99 -2.17 4.26 -14.63
CA SER A 99 -1.54 4.75 -13.39
C SER A 99 -1.56 3.70 -12.28
N HIS A 100 -0.59 3.80 -11.38
CA HIS A 100 -0.41 2.89 -10.24
C HIS A 100 -0.79 3.59 -8.93
N TYR A 101 -1.86 3.11 -8.30
CA TYR A 101 -2.44 3.65 -7.07
C TYR A 101 -3.33 2.58 -6.40
N PRO A 102 -3.62 2.70 -5.09
CA PRO A 102 -4.39 1.70 -4.36
C PRO A 102 -5.88 1.72 -4.73
N ILE A 103 -6.41 0.55 -5.11
CA ILE A 103 -7.83 0.27 -5.27
C ILE A 103 -8.28 -0.71 -4.19
N TYR A 104 -9.27 -0.32 -3.38
CA TYR A 104 -9.86 -1.22 -2.39
C TYR A 104 -10.69 -2.32 -3.06
N GLN A 105 -10.41 -3.57 -2.71
CA GLN A 105 -11.09 -4.74 -3.29
C GLN A 105 -12.29 -5.15 -2.43
N LYS A 106 -13.43 -4.47 -2.57
CA LYS A 106 -14.63 -4.68 -1.72
C LYS A 106 -14.99 -6.15 -1.51
N ASP A 107 -15.01 -6.94 -2.58
CA ASP A 107 -15.45 -8.35 -2.55
C ASP A 107 -14.34 -9.36 -2.24
N HIS A 108 -13.18 -8.89 -1.78
CA HIS A 108 -12.07 -9.77 -1.42
C HIS A 108 -12.42 -10.63 -0.19
N LEU A 109 -12.16 -11.94 -0.26
CA LEU A 109 -12.53 -12.90 0.78
C LEU A 109 -11.87 -12.62 2.13
N PHE A 110 -10.72 -11.97 2.14
CA PHE A 110 -10.03 -11.60 3.38
C PHE A 110 -10.52 -10.31 4.02
N ASN A 111 -11.39 -9.52 3.37
CA ASN A 111 -11.92 -8.32 4.03
C ASN A 111 -12.85 -8.71 5.17
N SER A 112 -12.68 -8.07 6.33
CA SER A 112 -13.55 -8.30 7.48
C SER A 112 -14.66 -7.26 7.63
N ASN A 113 -14.57 -6.12 6.94
CA ASN A 113 -15.43 -4.94 7.17
C ASN A 113 -16.33 -4.66 5.95
N PRO A 114 -17.52 -5.28 5.86
CA PRO A 114 -18.39 -5.19 4.67
C PRO A 114 -19.01 -3.79 4.47
N HIS A 115 -19.14 -3.01 5.55
CA HIS A 115 -19.73 -1.67 5.53
C HIS A 115 -18.68 -0.56 5.69
N TRP A 116 -17.40 -0.87 5.52
CA TRP A 116 -16.36 0.14 5.59
C TRP A 116 -16.51 1.17 4.47
N ASP A 117 -16.42 2.44 4.81
CA ASP A 117 -16.47 3.52 3.83
C ASP A 117 -15.10 3.73 3.18
N PHE A 118 -14.96 3.24 1.96
CA PHE A 118 -13.78 3.44 1.11
C PHE A 118 -13.94 4.66 0.19
N GLY A 119 -14.81 5.61 0.53
CA GLY A 119 -15.09 6.82 -0.23
C GLY A 119 -13.85 7.67 -0.55
N ALA A 120 -12.88 7.72 0.36
CA ALA A 120 -11.60 8.40 0.11
C ALA A 120 -10.83 7.78 -1.06
N PHE A 121 -10.81 6.45 -1.18
CA PHE A 121 -10.18 5.73 -2.29
C PHE A 121 -10.99 5.85 -3.58
N ARG A 122 -12.33 5.88 -3.50
CA ARG A 122 -13.18 6.19 -4.66
C ARG A 122 -12.96 7.61 -5.18
N ARG A 123 -12.80 8.57 -4.27
CA ARG A 123 -12.49 9.97 -4.61
C ARG A 123 -11.12 10.06 -5.28
N LEU A 124 -10.12 9.32 -4.77
CA LEU A 124 -8.81 9.23 -5.41
C LEU A 124 -8.93 8.69 -6.84
N ASP A 125 -9.64 7.59 -7.03
CA ASP A 125 -9.86 6.99 -8.36
C ASP A 125 -10.53 7.96 -9.33
N TYR A 126 -11.61 8.62 -8.88
CA TYR A 126 -12.29 9.66 -9.67
C TYR A 126 -11.34 10.81 -10.04
N LEU A 127 -10.56 11.34 -9.09
CA LEU A 127 -9.63 12.44 -9.37
C LEU A 127 -8.54 12.02 -10.36
N ILE A 128 -8.05 10.79 -10.30
CA ILE A 128 -7.02 10.31 -11.23
C ILE A 128 -7.60 10.11 -12.64
N ARG A 129 -8.78 9.49 -12.75
CA ARG A 129 -9.40 9.09 -14.02
C ARG A 129 -10.12 10.21 -14.74
N GLU A 130 -10.89 11.00 -14.01
CA GLU A 130 -11.84 11.97 -14.58
C GLU A 130 -11.30 13.41 -14.57
N THR A 131 -10.14 13.64 -13.94
CA THR A 131 -9.56 14.99 -13.85
C THR A 131 -8.07 15.01 -14.23
N ASN A 132 -7.56 16.20 -14.52
CA ASN A 132 -6.15 16.41 -14.85
C ASN A 132 -5.26 16.73 -13.64
N VAL A 133 -5.75 16.57 -12.42
CA VAL A 133 -4.96 16.82 -11.20
C VAL A 133 -3.80 15.81 -11.13
N ASN A 134 -2.60 16.28 -10.80
CA ASN A 134 -1.42 15.45 -10.65
C ASN A 134 -1.13 15.21 -9.16
N ILE A 135 -1.66 14.11 -8.63
CA ILE A 135 -1.53 13.72 -7.22
C ILE A 135 -0.41 12.71 -7.10
N SER A 136 0.68 13.03 -6.41
CA SER A 136 1.80 12.10 -6.24
C SER A 136 1.70 11.29 -4.95
N ARG A 137 0.88 11.74 -3.98
CA ARG A 137 0.73 11.07 -2.69
C ARG A 137 -0.70 11.07 -2.19
N PHE A 138 -1.05 10.03 -1.46
CA PHE A 138 -2.34 9.89 -0.80
C PHE A 138 -2.14 9.45 0.66
N ALA A 139 -2.72 10.16 1.60
CA ALA A 139 -2.66 9.83 3.03
C ALA A 139 -4.02 9.31 3.51
N HIS A 140 -4.02 8.24 4.29
CA HIS A 140 -5.23 7.69 4.88
C HIS A 140 -4.97 7.18 6.29
N VAL A 141 -5.93 7.44 7.20
CA VAL A 141 -5.90 6.97 8.59
C VAL A 141 -6.91 5.85 8.74
N PHE A 142 -6.47 4.71 9.29
CA PHE A 142 -7.36 3.59 9.55
C PHE A 142 -7.87 3.63 11.00
N THR A 143 -9.15 3.89 11.18
CA THR A 143 -9.77 4.02 12.52
C THR A 143 -10.58 2.79 12.93
N THR A 144 -10.92 1.91 11.99
CA THR A 144 -11.77 0.75 12.25
C THR A 144 -10.92 -0.53 12.24
N PRO A 145 -10.96 -1.35 13.30
CA PRO A 145 -10.27 -2.65 13.30
C PRO A 145 -10.76 -3.57 12.18
N GLY A 146 -9.86 -4.42 11.67
CA GLY A 146 -10.19 -5.43 10.68
C GLY A 146 -9.13 -5.61 9.59
N ALA A 147 -9.46 -6.44 8.61
CA ALA A 147 -8.63 -6.77 7.47
C ALA A 147 -9.12 -6.04 6.22
N TYR A 148 -8.18 -5.44 5.50
CA TYR A 148 -8.39 -4.67 4.28
C TYR A 148 -7.43 -5.15 3.19
N VAL A 149 -7.94 -5.31 1.98
CA VAL A 149 -7.14 -5.70 0.81
C VAL A 149 -7.23 -4.63 -0.27
N PHE A 150 -6.07 -4.18 -0.72
CA PHE A 150 -5.90 -3.25 -1.81
C PHE A 150 -5.13 -3.93 -2.93
N GLN A 151 -5.39 -3.50 -4.16
CA GLN A 151 -4.65 -3.91 -5.35
C GLN A 151 -4.14 -2.69 -6.09
N ASP A 152 -3.15 -2.90 -6.95
CA ASP A 152 -2.77 -1.91 -7.95
C ASP A 152 -3.90 -1.76 -8.98
N ASN A 153 -4.20 -0.52 -9.37
CA ASN A 153 -5.22 -0.24 -10.38
C ASN A 153 -4.99 -0.99 -11.71
N ARG A 154 -3.73 -1.15 -12.13
CA ARG A 154 -3.39 -1.78 -13.42
C ARG A 154 -3.12 -3.28 -13.29
N ILE A 155 -2.46 -3.71 -12.21
CA ILE A 155 -1.95 -5.09 -12.06
C ILE A 155 -2.56 -5.76 -10.83
N ARG A 156 -3.56 -6.62 -11.06
CA ARG A 156 -4.37 -7.24 -9.99
C ARG A 156 -3.59 -8.19 -9.09
N GLU A 157 -2.52 -8.78 -9.59
CA GLU A 157 -1.66 -9.71 -8.84
C GLU A 157 -0.83 -8.99 -7.77
N ARG A 158 -0.68 -7.67 -7.89
CA ARG A 158 0.00 -6.84 -6.89
C ARG A 158 -1.00 -6.42 -5.84
N SER A 159 -0.79 -6.92 -4.63
CA SER A 159 -1.71 -6.70 -3.51
C SER A 159 -0.99 -6.11 -2.30
N LEU A 160 -1.74 -5.30 -1.56
CA LEU A 160 -1.39 -4.76 -0.27
C LEU A 160 -2.44 -5.25 0.73
N PHE A 161 -1.98 -5.83 1.82
CA PHE A 161 -2.83 -6.32 2.89
C PHE A 161 -2.63 -5.45 4.12
N ILE A 162 -3.71 -4.97 4.74
CA ILE A 162 -3.64 -4.17 5.97
C ILE A 162 -4.53 -4.83 7.02
N THR A 163 -3.95 -5.15 8.18
CA THR A 163 -4.69 -5.60 9.37
C THR A 163 -4.62 -4.49 10.40
N VAL A 164 -5.77 -4.06 10.89
CA VAL A 164 -5.90 -3.02 11.92
C VAL A 164 -6.37 -3.74 13.19
N LYS A 165 -5.55 -3.71 14.24
CA LYS A 165 -5.86 -4.33 15.52
C LYS A 165 -6.68 -3.37 16.38
N SER A 166 -7.56 -3.93 17.21
CA SER A 166 -8.36 -3.17 18.17
C SER A 166 -7.52 -2.74 19.36
N ARG A 167 -7.97 -1.75 20.14
CA ARG A 167 -7.17 -1.17 21.26
C ARG A 167 -6.59 -2.17 22.29
N ASN A 168 -7.16 -3.37 22.41
CA ASN A 168 -6.69 -4.39 23.37
C ASN A 168 -5.77 -5.44 22.75
N VAL A 169 -5.62 -5.43 21.42
CA VAL A 169 -4.76 -6.34 20.66
C VAL A 169 -3.78 -5.47 19.91
N HIS A 170 -2.49 -5.69 20.09
CA HIS A 170 -1.48 -4.90 19.38
C HIS A 170 -0.78 -5.78 18.35
N CYS A 171 -0.20 -5.12 17.36
CA CYS A 171 0.80 -5.78 16.53
C CYS A 171 1.96 -6.29 17.41
N ASP A 172 2.49 -7.45 17.06
CA ASP A 172 3.62 -8.05 17.79
C ASP A 172 4.81 -7.06 17.81
N PRO A 173 5.23 -6.56 18.99
CA PRO A 173 6.26 -5.53 19.08
C PRO A 173 7.64 -6.05 18.67
N ALA A 174 7.86 -7.37 18.68
CA ALA A 174 9.09 -7.99 18.20
C ALA A 174 9.10 -8.18 16.68
N ALA A 175 7.94 -8.07 16.02
CA ALA A 175 7.80 -8.22 14.59
C ALA A 175 7.81 -6.87 13.87
N SER A 176 8.32 -6.84 12.64
CA SER A 176 8.18 -5.67 11.77
C SER A 176 6.70 -5.44 11.43
N HIS A 177 6.27 -4.18 11.45
CA HIS A 177 4.93 -3.76 11.02
C HIS A 177 4.68 -3.96 9.53
N ILE A 178 5.75 -3.98 8.73
CA ILE A 178 5.70 -4.29 7.30
C ILE A 178 6.36 -5.65 7.11
N GLN A 179 5.62 -6.59 6.53
CA GLN A 179 6.05 -7.96 6.29
C GLN A 179 5.78 -8.37 4.85
N PRO A 180 6.54 -9.31 4.27
CA PRO A 180 6.22 -9.82 2.94
C PRO A 180 4.93 -10.64 2.97
N SER A 181 4.13 -10.56 1.92
CA SER A 181 2.97 -11.44 1.78
C SER A 181 3.41 -12.88 1.54
N SER A 182 3.01 -13.78 2.43
CA SER A 182 3.03 -15.23 2.20
C SER A 182 1.78 -15.86 2.83
N PRO A 183 1.34 -17.06 2.40
CA PRO A 183 0.20 -17.74 3.01
C PRO A 183 0.33 -17.89 4.54
N TYR A 184 1.55 -18.14 5.02
CA TYR A 184 1.86 -18.20 6.45
C TYR A 184 1.69 -16.83 7.12
N GLN A 185 2.26 -15.77 6.54
CA GLN A 185 2.17 -14.43 7.14
C GLN A 185 0.73 -13.88 7.10
N LEU A 186 -0.05 -14.19 6.06
CA LEU A 186 -1.47 -13.84 5.99
C LEU A 186 -2.25 -14.48 7.14
N THR A 187 -2.11 -15.79 7.31
CA THR A 187 -2.76 -16.52 8.40
C THR A 187 -2.31 -16.00 9.77
N LYS A 188 -1.00 -15.80 9.97
CA LYS A 188 -0.43 -15.23 11.22
C LYS A 188 -1.01 -13.85 11.56
N ASN A 189 -1.25 -13.01 10.54
CA ASN A 189 -1.82 -11.68 10.73
C ASN A 189 -3.35 -11.65 10.82
N GLY A 190 -4.01 -12.82 10.76
CA GLY A 190 -5.47 -12.97 10.92
C GLY A 190 -6.26 -12.81 9.61
N PHE A 191 -5.60 -12.87 8.45
CA PHE A 191 -6.28 -12.94 7.17
C PHE A 191 -6.77 -14.37 6.95
N LEU A 192 -8.03 -14.62 7.29
CA LEU A 192 -8.71 -15.87 7.04
C LEU A 192 -9.74 -15.66 5.93
N PRO A 193 -9.83 -16.55 4.92
CA PRO A 193 -10.85 -16.42 3.89
C PRO A 193 -12.23 -16.52 4.55
N ARG A 194 -13.08 -15.53 4.33
CA ARG A 194 -14.51 -15.68 4.61
C ARG A 194 -15.03 -16.83 3.76
N GLN A 195 -15.64 -17.82 4.41
CA GLN A 195 -16.48 -18.77 3.71
C GLN A 195 -17.63 -17.99 3.09
N LYS A 196 -17.59 -17.80 1.77
CA LYS A 196 -18.84 -17.65 1.04
C LYS A 196 -19.52 -19.00 1.19
N LEU A 197 -20.55 -19.10 2.04
CA LEU A 197 -21.52 -20.17 1.87
C LEU A 197 -21.97 -20.05 0.42
N ASN A 198 -21.59 -21.02 -0.41
CA ASN A 198 -22.20 -21.21 -1.71
C ASN A 198 -23.64 -21.64 -1.42
N LEU A 199 -24.49 -20.67 -1.08
CA LEU A 199 -25.91 -20.89 -0.93
C LEU A 199 -26.39 -21.33 -2.31
N ALA A 200 -26.87 -22.56 -2.40
CA ALA A 200 -27.52 -23.02 -3.60
C ALA A 200 -28.66 -22.04 -3.94
N PRO A 201 -28.87 -21.71 -5.23
CA PRO A 201 -29.98 -20.86 -5.61
C PRO A 201 -31.29 -21.43 -5.05
N ASN A 202 -32.10 -20.57 -4.42
CA ASN A 202 -33.41 -20.95 -3.95
C ASN A 202 -34.37 -20.99 -5.15
N TRP A 203 -34.39 -22.14 -5.84
CA TRP A 203 -35.23 -22.36 -7.01
C TRP A 203 -36.73 -22.12 -6.73
N GLY A 204 -37.19 -22.30 -5.49
CA GLY A 204 -38.59 -22.05 -5.10
C GLY A 204 -38.99 -20.57 -5.00
N ALA A 205 -38.04 -19.64 -5.06
CA ALA A 205 -38.29 -18.19 -5.13
C ALA A 205 -38.30 -17.65 -6.56
N ILE A 206 -37.98 -18.49 -7.55
CA ILE A 206 -38.07 -18.20 -8.98
C ILE A 206 -39.25 -19.04 -9.50
N VAL A 207 -40.47 -18.53 -9.32
CA VAL A 207 -41.71 -19.09 -9.87
C VAL A 207 -42.40 -18.03 -10.70
#